data_AF-F0IFV1-F1
#
_entry.id   AF-F0IFV1-F1
#
_cell.length_a   1.000
_cell.length_b   1.000
_cell.length_c   1.000
_cell.angle_alpha   90.00
_cell.angle_beta   90.00
_cell.angle_gamma   90.00
#
_symmetry.space_group_name_H-M   'P 1'
#
loop_
_entity.id
_entity.type
_entity.pdbx_description
1 polymer ?
#
loop_
_entity_poly.entity_id
_entity_poly.type
_entity_poly.pdbx_seq_one_letter_code
_entity_poly.pdbx_strand_id
1 'polypeptide(L)'
;MIKLDTQGKNIEISAPETINITAKNINLKASDSIDLDANVNITETAGKAKRSDICGDMFVYVNGVLTEVIEGDLHSETKKGKTMINSEGGIESNSVEMINLNAEGKIHGNSNENTKFS
;
A
#
# COMPACT_ATOMS: atom_id res chain seq x y z
N MET A 1 -5.50 -21.67 24.33
CA MET A 1 -4.31 -22.37 24.86
C MET A 1 -3.14 -21.42 24.83
N ILE A 2 -2.30 -21.42 25.85
CA ILE A 2 -0.98 -20.78 25.81
C ILE A 2 0.04 -21.90 26.02
N LYS A 3 0.91 -22.13 25.03
CA LYS A 3 2.00 -23.10 25.11
C LYS A 3 3.32 -22.35 25.05
N LEU A 4 4.11 -22.46 26.13
CA LEU A 4 5.46 -21.92 26.23
C LEU A 4 6.44 -23.09 26.13
N ASP A 5 6.97 -23.34 24.93
CA ASP A 5 7.90 -24.44 24.68
C ASP A 5 9.28 -23.88 24.33
N THR A 6 10.04 -23.59 25.38
CA THR A 6 11.37 -23.01 25.25
C THR A 6 12.41 -24.02 24.77
N GLN A 7 12.12 -25.33 24.80
CA GLN A 7 13.01 -26.38 24.28
C GLN A 7 12.79 -26.59 22.78
N GLY A 8 11.54 -26.53 22.32
CA GLY A 8 11.14 -26.43 20.90
C GLY A 8 11.36 -25.05 20.28
N LYS A 9 11.77 -24.06 21.10
CA LYS A 9 12.06 -22.66 20.74
C LYS A 9 10.84 -21.87 20.22
N ASN A 10 9.63 -22.24 20.62
CA ASN A 10 8.40 -21.60 20.18
C ASN A 10 7.48 -21.19 21.34
N ILE A 11 6.72 -20.12 21.10
CA ILE A 11 5.58 -19.70 21.92
C ILE A 11 4.36 -19.74 21.01
N GLU A 12 3.29 -20.40 21.44
CA GLU A 12 2.03 -20.50 20.70
C GLU A 12 0.86 -20.00 21.56
N ILE A 13 0.07 -19.10 20.98
CA ILE A 13 -1.13 -18.52 21.61
C ILE A 13 -2.30 -18.75 20.67
N SER A 14 -3.33 -19.45 21.14
CA SER A 14 -4.54 -19.72 20.37
C SER A 14 -5.80 -19.52 21.22
N ALA A 15 -6.86 -18.99 20.60
CA ALA A 15 -8.19 -18.90 21.20
C ALA A 15 -9.23 -19.23 20.11
N PRO A 16 -10.33 -19.93 20.45
CA PRO A 16 -11.36 -20.30 19.48
C PRO A 16 -12.18 -19.10 18.97
N GLU A 17 -12.19 -18.00 19.71
CA GLU A 17 -12.94 -16.79 19.34
C GLU A 17 -12.01 -15.58 19.20
N THR A 18 -11.43 -15.10 20.31
CA THR A 18 -10.75 -13.80 20.32
C THR A 18 -9.47 -13.81 21.16
N ILE A 19 -8.43 -13.14 20.65
CA ILE A 19 -7.24 -12.72 21.40
C ILE A 19 -7.20 -11.19 21.34
N ASN A 20 -7.24 -10.52 22.51
CA ASN A 20 -7.09 -9.06 22.60
C ASN A 20 -5.71 -8.71 23.15
N ILE A 21 -5.01 -7.76 22.51
CA ILE A 21 -3.71 -7.26 22.95
C ILE A 21 -3.80 -5.73 23.06
N THR A 22 -3.77 -5.21 24.28
CA THR A 22 -3.84 -3.76 24.55
C THR A 22 -2.67 -3.35 25.42
N ALA A 23 -1.89 -2.39 24.96
CA ALA A 23 -0.73 -1.87 25.69
C ALA A 23 -0.44 -0.42 25.28
N LYS A 24 0.36 0.30 26.09
CA LYS A 24 0.89 1.61 25.70
C LYS A 24 1.80 1.51 24.46
N ASN A 25 2.59 0.43 24.37
CA ASN A 25 3.46 0.12 23.24
C ASN A 25 3.41 -1.39 22.96
N ILE A 26 3.41 -1.78 21.69
CA ILE A 26 3.60 -3.16 21.24
C ILE A 26 4.78 -3.14 20.26
N ASN A 27 5.80 -3.96 20.48
CA ASN A 27 6.96 -4.07 19.60
C ASN A 27 7.00 -5.49 19.02
N LEU A 28 6.94 -5.61 17.70
CA LEU A 28 7.10 -6.88 16.98
C LEU A 28 8.39 -6.83 16.18
N LYS A 29 9.30 -7.76 16.45
CA LYS A 29 10.59 -7.85 15.77
C LYS A 29 10.93 -9.30 15.50
N ALA A 30 11.19 -9.62 14.25
CA ALA A 30 11.71 -10.91 13.79
C ALA A 30 12.98 -10.68 12.96
N SER A 31 13.89 -11.66 12.92
CA SER A 31 15.06 -11.62 12.05
C SER A 31 14.75 -12.01 10.61
N ASP A 32 13.74 -12.87 10.43
CA ASP A 32 13.48 -13.54 9.17
C ASP A 32 12.19 -13.00 8.53
N SER A 33 11.03 -13.22 9.16
CA SER A 33 9.73 -12.73 8.66
C SER A 33 8.71 -12.44 9.76
N ILE A 34 7.71 -11.62 9.41
CA ILE A 34 6.46 -11.46 10.15
C ILE A 34 5.34 -11.64 9.14
N ASP A 35 4.47 -12.62 9.36
CA ASP A 35 3.32 -12.91 8.51
C ASP A 35 2.02 -12.52 9.23
N LEU A 36 1.14 -11.82 8.52
CA LEU A 36 -0.19 -11.43 8.98
C LEU A 36 -1.21 -11.95 7.98
N ASP A 37 -2.10 -12.82 8.42
CA ASP A 37 -3.13 -13.43 7.58
C ASP A 37 -4.50 -13.36 8.26
N ALA A 38 -5.53 -13.02 7.48
CA ALA A 38 -6.91 -12.95 7.92
C ALA A 38 -7.86 -13.28 6.77
N ASN A 39 -8.83 -14.16 7.00
CA ASN A 39 -9.79 -14.58 5.99
C ASN A 39 -10.75 -13.45 5.53
N VAL A 40 -10.94 -12.42 6.34
CA VAL A 40 -11.92 -11.36 6.05
C VAL A 40 -11.22 -10.01 5.84
N ASN A 41 -10.55 -9.48 6.87
CA ASN A 41 -9.91 -8.18 6.80
C ASN A 41 -8.73 -8.07 7.76
N ILE A 42 -7.71 -7.31 7.35
CA ILE A 42 -6.73 -6.68 8.22
C ILE A 42 -7.04 -5.19 8.23
N THR A 43 -7.15 -4.58 9.40
CA THR A 43 -7.44 -3.15 9.55
C THR A 43 -6.40 -2.50 10.45
N GLU A 44 -5.76 -1.45 9.95
CA GLU A 44 -4.71 -0.72 10.65
C GLU A 44 -5.07 0.75 10.75
N THR A 45 -5.11 1.28 11.97
CA THR A 45 -5.40 2.69 12.25
C THR A 45 -4.29 3.27 13.11
N ALA A 46 -3.69 4.36 12.66
CA ALA A 46 -2.70 5.11 13.43
C ALA A 46 -3.20 6.54 13.66
N GLY A 47 -3.27 6.98 14.92
CA GLY A 47 -3.81 8.30 15.26
C GLY A 47 -2.91 9.50 14.90
N LYS A 48 -1.68 9.25 14.42
CA LYS A 48 -0.75 10.31 13.98
C LYS A 48 -0.12 10.00 12.64
N ALA A 49 0.60 8.88 12.56
CA ALA A 49 1.29 8.46 11.36
C ALA A 49 1.46 6.94 11.34
N LYS A 50 1.32 6.34 10.16
CA LYS A 50 1.76 4.99 9.85
C LYS A 50 2.94 5.09 8.89
N ARG A 51 4.05 4.44 9.20
CA ARG A 51 5.29 4.49 8.40
C ARG A 51 5.72 3.07 8.04
N SER A 52 6.05 2.87 6.77
CA SER A 52 6.62 1.63 6.27
C SER A 52 7.96 1.94 5.59
N ASP A 53 9.06 1.47 6.18
CA ASP A 53 10.40 1.59 5.59
C ASP A 53 10.80 0.23 4.98
N ILE A 54 10.70 0.11 3.66
CA ILE A 54 11.02 -1.12 2.93
C ILE A 54 12.38 -0.93 2.23
N CYS A 55 13.39 -1.69 2.65
CA CYS A 55 14.73 -1.64 2.05
C CYS A 55 14.82 -2.45 0.73
N GLY A 56 14.01 -3.49 0.60
CA GLY A 56 13.88 -4.31 -0.60
C GLY A 56 12.69 -3.87 -1.45
N ASP A 57 11.89 -4.84 -1.87
CA ASP A 57 10.72 -4.59 -2.71
C ASP A 57 9.42 -4.59 -1.91
N MET A 58 8.45 -3.77 -2.34
CA MET A 58 7.07 -3.82 -1.87
C MET A 58 6.17 -4.28 -3.01
N PHE A 59 5.42 -5.35 -2.78
CA PHE A 59 4.43 -5.87 -3.72
C PHE A 59 3.02 -5.62 -3.18
N VAL A 60 2.13 -5.09 -4.02
CA VAL A 60 0.73 -4.85 -3.69
C VAL A 60 -0.14 -5.51 -4.76
N TYR A 61 -0.87 -6.55 -4.37
CA TYR A 61 -1.80 -7.26 -5.24
C TYR A 61 -3.21 -7.04 -4.74
N VAL A 62 -4.06 -6.46 -5.58
CA VAL A 62 -5.46 -6.17 -5.23
C VAL A 62 -6.34 -6.79 -6.30
N ASN A 63 -7.08 -7.84 -5.93
CA ASN A 63 -8.03 -8.48 -6.84
C ASN A 63 -9.30 -7.64 -7.03
N GLY A 64 -9.66 -6.86 -6.01
CA GLY A 64 -10.81 -5.96 -6.01
C GLY A 64 -10.41 -4.52 -6.35
N VAL A 65 -10.94 -3.56 -5.60
CA VAL A 65 -10.69 -2.14 -5.79
C VAL A 65 -9.62 -1.65 -4.80
N LEU A 66 -8.66 -0.88 -5.29
CA LEU A 66 -7.77 -0.05 -4.47
C LEU A 66 -8.32 1.38 -4.47
N THR A 67 -8.65 1.90 -3.28
CA THR A 67 -9.07 3.30 -3.11
C THR A 67 -8.05 4.01 -2.21
N GLU A 68 -7.43 5.06 -2.74
CA GLU A 68 -6.52 5.94 -2.00
C GLU A 68 -7.18 7.31 -1.84
N VAL A 69 -7.43 7.73 -0.60
CA VAL A 69 -7.97 9.05 -0.27
C VAL A 69 -6.93 9.80 0.56
N ILE A 70 -6.52 10.96 0.07
CA ILE A 70 -5.48 11.78 0.68
C ILE A 70 -6.05 13.19 0.79
N GLU A 71 -6.31 13.62 2.03
CA GLU A 71 -6.85 14.97 2.29
C GLU A 71 -5.79 16.06 2.14
N GLY A 72 -4.52 15.71 2.38
CA GLY A 72 -3.37 16.58 2.19
C GLY A 72 -2.64 16.32 0.88
N ASP A 73 -1.34 16.57 0.87
CA ASP A 73 -0.51 16.41 -0.33
C ASP A 73 -0.06 14.95 -0.53
N LEU A 74 -0.11 14.50 -1.79
CA LEU A 74 0.59 13.29 -2.23
C LEU A 74 1.90 13.65 -2.92
N HIS A 75 3.02 13.16 -2.39
CA HIS A 75 4.30 13.17 -3.07
C HIS A 75 4.66 11.74 -3.51
N SER A 76 4.76 11.52 -4.82
CA SER A 76 5.16 10.23 -5.40
C SER A 76 6.36 10.44 -6.33
N GLU A 77 7.51 9.89 -5.95
CA GLU A 77 8.75 9.97 -6.71
C GLU A 77 9.19 8.57 -7.17
N THR A 78 9.68 8.46 -8.40
CA THR A 78 10.29 7.22 -8.90
C THR A 78 11.54 7.57 -9.68
N LYS A 79 12.70 7.08 -9.22
CA LYS A 79 14.01 7.50 -9.75
C LYS A 79 14.39 6.87 -11.09
N LYS A 80 13.86 5.69 -11.40
CA LYS A 80 14.21 4.94 -12.62
C LYS A 80 13.12 5.05 -13.68
N GLY A 81 11.90 4.61 -13.35
CA GLY A 81 10.77 4.70 -14.26
C GLY A 81 9.49 4.20 -13.62
N LYS A 82 8.36 4.74 -14.06
CA LYS A 82 7.00 4.38 -13.62
C LYS A 82 6.20 3.98 -14.86
N THR A 83 5.55 2.82 -14.79
CA THR A 83 4.65 2.33 -15.84
C THR A 83 3.25 2.24 -15.27
N MET A 84 2.29 2.85 -15.95
CA MET A 84 0.88 2.78 -15.62
C MET A 84 0.15 2.15 -16.81
N ILE A 85 -0.60 1.09 -16.56
CA ILE A 85 -1.34 0.34 -17.58
C ILE A 85 -2.78 0.21 -17.07
N ASN A 86 -3.73 0.58 -17.90
CA ASN A 86 -5.17 0.52 -17.63
C ASN A 86 -5.84 -0.20 -18.81
N SER A 87 -6.71 -1.17 -18.54
CA SER A 87 -7.34 -2.00 -19.58
C SER A 87 -8.59 -1.37 -20.18
N GLU A 88 -9.55 -0.98 -19.34
CA GLU A 88 -10.92 -0.66 -19.81
C GLU A 88 -11.41 0.73 -19.38
N GLY A 89 -11.20 1.11 -18.12
CA GLY A 89 -11.79 2.34 -17.54
C GLY A 89 -11.07 3.65 -17.85
N GLY A 90 -9.95 3.63 -18.59
CA GLY A 90 -9.12 4.82 -18.83
C GLY A 90 -8.35 5.29 -17.60
N ILE A 91 -7.74 6.48 -17.72
CA ILE A 91 -7.13 7.23 -16.62
C ILE A 91 -7.73 8.64 -16.67
N GLU A 92 -8.25 9.11 -15.54
CA GLU A 92 -8.74 10.48 -15.39
C GLU A 92 -7.73 11.30 -14.56
N SER A 93 -7.42 12.52 -15.00
CA SER A 93 -6.54 13.44 -14.28
C SER A 93 -7.14 14.83 -14.34
N ASN A 94 -7.67 15.28 -13.21
CA ASN A 94 -8.31 16.58 -13.07
C ASN A 94 -7.48 17.46 -12.15
N SER A 95 -7.30 18.73 -12.52
CA SER A 95 -6.63 19.74 -11.72
C SER A 95 -7.36 21.06 -11.87
N VAL A 96 -7.46 21.82 -10.78
CA VAL A 96 -8.06 23.17 -10.81
C VAL A 96 -7.10 24.17 -11.43
N GLU A 97 -5.80 24.05 -11.16
CA GLU A 97 -4.80 25.00 -11.62
C GLU A 97 -4.04 24.49 -12.84
N MET A 98 -3.25 23.42 -12.67
CA MET A 98 -2.33 22.98 -13.71
C MET A 98 -2.04 21.48 -13.60
N ILE A 99 -1.83 20.85 -14.76
CA ILE A 99 -1.19 19.54 -14.88
C ILE A 99 0.09 19.77 -15.68
N ASN A 100 1.23 19.47 -15.08
CA ASN A 100 2.54 19.59 -15.72
C ASN A 100 3.05 18.22 -16.16
N LEU A 101 3.25 18.06 -17.46
CA LEU A 101 3.87 16.88 -18.07
C LEU A 101 5.13 17.33 -18.80
N ASN A 102 6.29 17.00 -18.23
CA ASN A 102 7.59 17.33 -18.80
C ASN A 102 8.33 16.05 -19.17
N ALA A 103 8.95 16.03 -20.35
CA ALA A 103 9.84 14.96 -20.76
C ALA A 103 11.06 15.56 -21.46
N GLU A 104 12.27 15.10 -21.10
CA GLU A 104 13.48 15.44 -21.85
C GLU A 104 13.47 14.83 -23.26
N GLY A 105 12.83 13.66 -23.40
CA GLY A 105 12.66 12.95 -24.66
C GLY A 105 11.39 13.38 -25.41
N LYS A 106 10.44 12.44 -25.54
CA LYS A 106 9.19 12.65 -26.29
C LYS A 106 7.99 12.33 -25.42
N ILE A 107 6.93 13.10 -25.62
CA ILE A 107 5.58 12.76 -25.18
C ILE A 107 4.82 12.31 -26.43
N HIS A 108 4.27 11.09 -26.41
CA HIS A 108 3.39 10.60 -27.47
C HIS A 108 1.96 10.51 -26.93
N GLY A 109 1.02 11.18 -27.61
CA GLY A 109 -0.40 11.05 -27.35
C GLY A 109 -1.09 10.63 -28.64
N ASN A 110 -1.71 9.46 -28.65
CA ASN A 110 -2.48 8.96 -29.78
C ASN A 110 -3.95 8.86 -29.36
N SER A 111 -4.85 9.43 -30.14
CA SER A 111 -6.29 9.36 -29.92
C SER A 111 -6.98 9.04 -31.23
N ASN A 112 -7.99 8.17 -31.18
CA ASN A 112 -8.87 7.92 -32.33
C ASN A 112 -9.90 9.04 -32.52
N GLU A 113 -10.16 9.84 -31.49
CA GLU A 113 -11.08 10.98 -31.51
C GLU A 113 -10.34 12.31 -31.40
N ASN A 114 -10.95 13.40 -31.89
CA ASN A 114 -10.35 14.74 -31.88
C ASN A 114 -10.02 15.19 -30.44
N THR A 115 -8.73 15.27 -30.13
CA THR A 115 -8.22 15.97 -28.94
C THR A 115 -8.56 17.45 -29.04
N LYS A 116 -9.35 17.96 -28.09
CA LYS A 116 -9.64 19.39 -27.99
C LYS A 116 -8.73 20.01 -26.94
N PHE A 117 -7.84 20.89 -27.39
CA PHE A 117 -7.20 21.87 -26.51
C PHE A 117 -8.08 23.13 -26.58
N SER A 118 -8.77 23.45 -25.50
CA SER A 118 -9.54 24.69 -25.35
C SER A 118 -8.88 25.59 -24.32
#